data_AF-A0A793DG68-F1
#
_entry.id   AF-A0A793DG68-F1
#
_cell.length_a   1.000
_cell.length_b   1.000
_cell.length_c   1.000
_cell.angle_alpha   90.00
_cell.angle_beta   90.00
_cell.angle_gamma   90.00
#
_symmetry.space_group_name_H-M   'P 1'
#
loop_
_entity.id
_entity.type
_entity.pdbx_description
1 polymer ?
#
loop_
_entity_poly.entity_id
_entity_poly.type
_entity_poly.pdbx_seq_one_letter_code
_entity_poly.pdbx_strand_id
1 'polypeptide(L)'
;IDDYFKPVETKVVRDTFKIFKRYQKWTENTWNIRGNNNFMLTHKGSKCIDFILSGQKKQYLELQRIRDNISYNNLFYTTEDLKSLNNVAIGGIPAKKYLEHGLFSEYRQDGTIPYVVSTLNISGPDMIMRQMKKYYKSLGRIGEVHIKDNKLSDVNFLGVYASSNKDNKSFNWLNPVSVGINDITPDDESSWAVRNNDINKILFEKINCHVPEKLPTSLYYEIDSRSFFQGWDNKSIKH
;
A
#
# COMPACT_ATOMS: atom_id res chain seq x y z
N ILE A 1 1.29 -12.09 -32.62
CA ILE A 1 1.39 -11.44 -31.28
C ILE A 1 0.56 -10.17 -31.27
N ASP A 2 0.63 -9.36 -32.33
CA ASP A 2 -0.09 -8.09 -32.45
C ASP A 2 -1.64 -8.20 -32.38
N ASP A 3 -2.21 -9.36 -32.73
CA ASP A 3 -3.67 -9.60 -32.62
C ASP A 3 -4.15 -9.99 -31.22
N TYR A 4 -3.24 -10.38 -30.32
CA TYR A 4 -3.58 -10.87 -28.97
C TYR A 4 -3.30 -9.85 -27.87
N PHE A 5 -2.34 -8.94 -28.08
CA PHE A 5 -1.98 -7.90 -27.12
C PHE A 5 -2.30 -6.53 -27.69
N LYS A 6 -3.11 -5.77 -26.94
CA LYS A 6 -3.38 -4.37 -27.27
C LYS A 6 -2.31 -3.47 -26.64
N PRO A 7 -1.85 -2.42 -27.33
CA PRO A 7 -0.95 -1.44 -26.72
C PRO A 7 -1.65 -0.77 -25.53
N VAL A 8 -0.91 -0.58 -24.44
CA VAL A 8 -1.41 0.12 -23.25
C VAL A 8 -1.72 1.58 -23.60
N GLU A 9 -2.79 2.11 -23.03
CA GLU A 9 -3.11 3.52 -23.16
C GLU A 9 -2.05 4.39 -22.47
N THR A 10 -1.32 5.18 -23.25
CA THR A 10 -0.23 6.05 -22.76
C THR A 10 -0.62 7.53 -22.67
N LYS A 11 -1.80 7.92 -23.16
CA LYS A 11 -2.27 9.30 -23.08
C LYS A 11 -2.68 9.64 -21.65
N VAL A 12 -1.95 10.58 -21.09
CA VAL A 12 -2.20 11.18 -19.78
C VAL A 12 -2.12 12.69 -19.94
N VAL A 13 -3.05 13.40 -19.32
CA VAL A 13 -3.07 14.86 -19.30
C VAL A 13 -1.93 15.34 -18.40
N ARG A 14 -1.27 16.44 -18.76
CA ARG A 14 -0.23 17.04 -17.92
C ARG A 14 -0.77 17.31 -16.50
N ASP A 15 0.09 17.15 -15.51
CA ASP A 15 -0.25 17.34 -14.09
C ASP A 15 -1.38 16.44 -13.58
N THR A 16 -1.65 15.32 -14.24
CA THR A 16 -2.57 14.27 -13.79
C THR A 16 -1.82 12.97 -13.55
N PHE A 17 -2.49 12.01 -12.92
CA PHE A 17 -1.93 10.71 -12.59
C PHE A 17 -2.94 9.61 -12.91
N LYS A 18 -2.50 8.55 -13.57
CA LYS A 18 -3.29 7.33 -13.77
C LYS A 18 -2.71 6.17 -12.99
N ILE A 19 -3.59 5.40 -12.36
CA ILE A 19 -3.27 4.17 -11.63
C ILE A 19 -4.08 3.02 -12.22
N PHE A 20 -3.52 1.81 -12.23
CA PHE A 20 -4.26 0.64 -12.71
C PHE A 20 -5.49 0.36 -11.83
N LYS A 21 -6.61 -0.02 -12.44
CA LYS A 21 -7.81 -0.46 -11.73
C LYS A 21 -7.86 -1.97 -11.76
N ARG A 22 -7.65 -2.57 -10.58
CA ARG A 22 -7.66 -4.02 -10.42
C ARG A 22 -9.09 -4.49 -10.14
N TYR A 23 -9.47 -5.57 -10.82
CA TYR A 23 -10.74 -6.25 -10.66
C TYR A 23 -10.46 -7.66 -10.13
N GLN A 24 -10.54 -7.84 -8.83
CA GLN A 24 -10.27 -9.13 -8.19
C GLN A 24 -11.58 -9.77 -7.74
N LYS A 25 -11.85 -10.99 -8.20
CA LYS A 25 -13.00 -11.76 -7.70
C LYS A 25 -12.69 -12.23 -6.28
N TRP A 26 -13.55 -11.88 -5.32
CA TRP A 26 -13.39 -12.24 -3.90
C TRP A 26 -14.29 -13.40 -3.50
N THR A 27 -15.54 -13.38 -3.95
CA THR A 27 -16.47 -14.52 -3.83
C THR A 27 -17.15 -14.77 -5.18
N GLU A 28 -18.02 -15.76 -5.28
CA GLU A 28 -18.82 -15.99 -6.49
C GLU A 28 -19.58 -14.74 -6.96
N ASN A 29 -20.03 -13.91 -6.00
CA ASN A 29 -20.92 -12.78 -6.25
C ASN A 29 -20.29 -11.40 -5.95
N THR A 30 -19.03 -11.34 -5.49
CA THR A 30 -18.39 -10.08 -5.10
C THR A 30 -17.05 -9.87 -5.77
N TRP A 31 -16.85 -8.63 -6.23
CA TRP A 31 -15.60 -8.13 -6.80
C TRP A 31 -14.99 -7.09 -5.87
N ASN A 32 -13.72 -7.24 -5.56
CA ASN A 32 -12.89 -6.19 -4.99
C ASN A 32 -12.31 -5.36 -6.14
N ILE A 33 -12.83 -4.15 -6.32
CA ILE A 33 -12.44 -3.24 -7.40
C ILE A 33 -11.77 -2.03 -6.79
N ARG A 34 -10.46 -1.88 -7.03
CA ARG A 34 -9.65 -0.83 -6.42
C ARG A 34 -8.53 -0.35 -7.31
N GLY A 35 -7.97 0.82 -7.00
CA GLY A 35 -6.70 1.23 -7.58
C GLY A 35 -5.56 0.34 -7.10
N ASN A 36 -4.63 0.03 -7.99
CA ASN A 36 -3.45 -0.76 -7.71
C ASN A 36 -2.21 -0.08 -8.30
N ASN A 37 -1.16 0.07 -7.48
CA ASN A 37 0.07 0.76 -7.86
C ASN A 37 1.08 -0.15 -8.61
N ASN A 38 0.70 -1.37 -8.99
CA ASN A 38 1.48 -2.23 -9.88
C ASN A 38 1.77 -1.58 -11.25
N PHE A 39 0.86 -0.70 -11.71
CA PHE A 39 1.10 0.11 -12.89
C PHE A 39 0.57 1.52 -12.70
N MET A 40 1.41 2.49 -13.03
CA MET A 40 1.17 3.90 -12.82
C MET A 40 1.73 4.68 -13.99
N LEU A 41 1.05 5.75 -14.39
CA LEU A 41 1.45 6.56 -15.52
C LEU A 41 1.18 8.04 -15.28
N THR A 42 2.18 8.86 -15.56
CA THR A 42 2.12 10.32 -15.43
C THR A 42 3.26 10.97 -16.21
N HIS A 43 3.15 12.28 -16.43
CA HIS A 43 4.23 13.09 -16.99
C HIS A 43 5.32 13.35 -15.95
N LYS A 44 6.57 13.46 -16.41
CA LYS A 44 7.67 13.94 -15.58
C LYS A 44 7.35 15.35 -15.05
N GLY A 45 7.50 15.55 -13.74
CA GLY A 45 7.21 16.84 -13.08
C GLY A 45 5.72 17.14 -12.89
N SER A 46 4.86 16.11 -12.95
CA SER A 46 3.43 16.24 -12.68
C SER A 46 3.16 16.78 -11.27
N LYS A 47 2.40 17.86 -11.14
CA LYS A 47 1.98 18.38 -9.83
C LYS A 47 1.18 17.38 -8.99
N CYS A 48 0.46 16.46 -9.63
CA CYS A 48 -0.24 15.41 -8.92
C CYS A 48 0.73 14.48 -8.17
N ILE A 49 1.90 14.19 -8.76
CA ILE A 49 2.97 13.43 -8.11
C ILE A 49 3.51 14.18 -6.90
N ASP A 50 3.73 15.49 -7.00
CA ASP A 50 4.23 16.27 -5.86
C ASP A 50 3.28 16.20 -4.67
N PHE A 51 1.96 16.22 -4.92
CA PHE A 51 0.94 16.00 -3.89
C PHE A 51 1.00 14.60 -3.29
N ILE A 52 1.17 13.56 -4.12
CA ILE A 52 1.30 12.17 -3.67
C ILE A 52 2.55 12.01 -2.78
N LEU A 53 3.71 12.45 -3.27
CA LEU A 53 4.99 12.37 -2.55
C LEU A 53 4.96 13.17 -1.25
N SER A 54 4.37 14.37 -1.25
CA SER A 54 4.17 15.16 -0.03
C SER A 54 3.32 14.43 1.00
N GLY A 55 2.24 13.78 0.55
CA GLY A 55 1.38 12.97 1.41
C GLY A 55 2.09 11.76 2.03
N GLN A 56 2.83 11.00 1.22
CA GLN A 56 3.61 9.85 1.68
C GLN A 56 4.74 10.28 2.62
N LYS A 57 5.51 11.32 2.26
CA LYS A 57 6.55 11.90 3.10
C LYS A 57 6.01 12.35 4.45
N LYS A 58 4.82 12.97 4.48
CA LYS A 58 4.18 13.35 5.74
C LYS A 58 3.90 12.14 6.63
N GLN A 59 3.43 11.01 6.08
CA GLN A 59 3.19 9.81 6.88
C GLN A 59 4.50 9.21 7.41
N TYR A 60 5.53 9.13 6.58
CA TYR A 60 6.83 8.62 7.03
C TYR A 60 7.51 9.52 8.06
N LEU A 61 7.40 10.85 7.90
CA LEU A 61 7.88 11.79 8.93
C LEU A 61 7.10 11.66 10.23
N GLU A 62 5.79 11.39 10.16
CA GLU A 62 4.98 11.11 11.34
C GLU A 62 5.45 9.82 12.03
N LEU A 63 5.66 8.73 11.27
CA LEU A 63 6.20 7.47 11.79
C LEU A 63 7.58 7.66 12.43
N GLN A 64 8.46 8.43 11.77
CA GLN A 64 9.78 8.75 12.29
C GLN A 64 9.67 9.53 13.60
N ARG A 65 8.80 10.54 13.68
CA ARG A 65 8.56 11.29 14.92
C ARG A 65 8.08 10.38 16.06
N ILE A 66 7.18 9.44 15.76
CA ILE A 66 6.68 8.46 16.74
C ILE A 66 7.81 7.55 17.21
N ARG A 67 8.61 7.01 16.28
CA ARG A 67 9.77 6.16 16.58
C ARG A 67 10.78 6.89 17.44
N ASP A 68 11.18 8.09 17.03
CA ASP A 68 12.19 8.87 17.71
C ASP A 68 11.73 9.23 19.14
N ASN A 69 10.44 9.54 19.34
CA ASN A 69 9.88 9.75 20.69
C ASN A 69 9.97 8.52 21.61
N ILE A 70 9.96 7.30 21.05
CA ILE A 70 10.16 6.07 21.82
C ILE A 70 11.66 5.84 22.06
N SER A 71 12.49 6.00 21.03
CA SER A 71 13.93 5.74 21.12
C SER A 71 14.68 6.71 22.03
N TYR A 72 14.21 7.96 22.17
CA TYR A 72 14.86 8.99 22.99
C TYR A 72 14.20 9.19 24.37
N ASN A 73 13.16 8.41 24.71
CA ASN A 73 12.60 8.42 26.06
C ASN A 73 13.26 7.34 26.91
N ASN A 74 13.76 7.71 28.09
CA ASN A 74 14.26 6.76 29.09
C ASN A 74 13.14 5.95 29.76
N LEU A 75 11.88 6.30 29.50
CA LEU A 75 10.69 5.65 30.03
C LEU A 75 9.95 4.95 28.89
N PHE A 76 10.02 3.61 28.87
CA PHE A 76 9.17 2.79 28.01
C PHE A 76 7.78 2.65 28.65
N TYR A 77 6.78 3.32 28.11
CA TYR A 77 5.38 3.05 28.43
C TYR A 77 4.94 1.78 27.70
N THR A 78 4.45 0.79 28.43
CA THR A 78 3.81 -0.39 27.83
C THR A 78 2.51 0.02 27.15
N THR A 79 2.00 -0.81 26.25
CA THR A 79 0.69 -0.59 25.63
C THR A 79 -0.41 -0.44 26.68
N GLU A 80 -0.28 -1.13 27.83
CA GLU A 80 -1.23 -1.04 28.95
C GLU A 80 -1.18 0.32 29.64
N ASP A 81 0.03 0.84 29.89
CA ASP A 81 0.23 2.18 30.46
C ASP A 81 -0.41 3.26 29.57
N LEU A 82 -0.33 3.07 28.24
CA LEU A 82 -0.82 4.00 27.24
C LEU A 82 -2.34 3.99 27.07
N LYS A 83 -3.03 2.88 27.36
CA LYS A 83 -4.51 2.74 27.18
C LYS A 83 -5.29 3.76 28.01
N SER A 84 -4.80 4.06 29.20
CA SER A 84 -5.41 5.06 30.09
C SER A 84 -5.16 6.51 29.63
N LEU A 85 -4.22 6.71 28.70
CA LEU A 85 -3.71 8.00 28.25
C LEU A 85 -4.18 8.38 26.84
N ASN A 86 -5.20 7.74 26.27
CA ASN A 86 -5.65 7.91 24.87
C ASN A 86 -5.81 9.36 24.40
N ASN A 87 -6.17 10.27 25.32
CA ASN A 87 -6.40 11.69 25.06
C ASN A 87 -5.21 12.60 25.39
N VAL A 88 -4.09 12.03 25.82
CA VAL A 88 -2.87 12.73 26.24
C VAL A 88 -1.83 12.67 25.11
N ALA A 89 -0.97 13.69 25.02
CA ALA A 89 0.16 13.71 24.11
C ALA A 89 1.45 13.29 24.82
N ILE A 90 2.19 12.36 24.22
CA ILE A 90 3.49 11.88 24.69
C ILE A 90 4.54 12.40 23.72
N GLY A 91 5.41 13.29 24.19
CA GLY A 91 6.38 14.00 23.33
C GLY A 91 5.69 14.77 22.19
N GLY A 92 4.52 15.36 22.44
CA GLY A 92 3.73 16.08 21.44
C GLY A 92 2.93 15.21 20.47
N ILE A 93 2.93 13.88 20.63
CA ILE A 93 2.20 12.93 19.79
C ILE A 93 1.05 12.31 20.58
N PRO A 94 -0.20 12.31 20.06
CA PRO A 94 -1.33 11.67 20.74
C PRO A 94 -1.08 10.19 21.06
N ALA A 95 -1.32 9.77 22.30
CA ALA A 95 -1.09 8.39 22.77
C ALA A 95 -1.79 7.34 21.90
N LYS A 96 -3.00 7.66 21.38
CA LYS A 96 -3.73 6.80 20.44
C LYS A 96 -2.94 6.38 19.19
N LYS A 97 -1.89 7.12 18.79
CA LYS A 97 -1.05 6.75 17.65
C LYS A 97 -0.08 5.61 17.94
N TYR A 98 0.21 5.37 19.21
CA TYR A 98 1.06 4.28 19.70
C TYR A 98 0.27 3.00 20.00
N LEU A 99 -1.04 3.14 20.18
CA LEU A 99 -1.96 2.06 20.57
C LEU A 99 -2.49 1.27 19.37
N GLU A 100 -3.22 0.20 19.67
CA GLU A 100 -3.93 -0.61 18.68
C GLU A 100 -4.75 0.26 17.70
N HIS A 101 -4.71 -0.10 16.42
CA HIS A 101 -5.25 0.67 15.29
C HIS A 101 -4.60 2.06 15.06
N GLY A 102 -3.56 2.39 15.81
CA GLY A 102 -2.70 3.55 15.57
C GLY A 102 -1.71 3.29 14.44
N LEU A 103 -1.39 4.34 13.68
CA LEU A 103 -0.48 4.29 12.52
C LEU A 103 0.83 3.54 12.80
N PHE A 104 1.48 3.82 13.95
CA PHE A 104 2.75 3.19 14.28
C PHE A 104 2.61 1.76 14.79
N SER A 105 1.51 1.46 15.50
CA SER A 105 1.22 0.11 15.97
C SER A 105 0.96 -0.84 14.81
N GLU A 106 0.09 -0.43 13.88
CA GLU A 106 -0.20 -1.20 12.66
C GLU A 106 1.04 -1.34 11.78
N TYR A 107 1.83 -0.27 11.61
CA TYR A 107 3.04 -0.33 10.78
C TYR A 107 4.08 -1.35 11.26
N ARG A 108 4.27 -1.50 12.58
CA ARG A 108 5.20 -2.52 13.12
C ARG A 108 4.67 -3.95 12.98
N GLN A 109 3.38 -4.10 12.78
CA GLN A 109 2.72 -5.39 12.65
C GLN A 109 2.59 -5.84 11.19
N ASP A 110 2.80 -4.93 10.22
CA ASP A 110 2.81 -5.25 8.79
C ASP A 110 3.76 -6.43 8.51
N GLY A 111 3.25 -7.45 7.83
CA GLY A 111 3.99 -8.65 7.48
C GLY A 111 4.20 -9.66 8.62
N THR A 112 3.81 -9.34 9.84
CA THR A 112 3.92 -10.24 11.01
C THR A 112 2.54 -10.69 11.51
N ILE A 113 1.62 -9.72 11.66
CA ILE A 113 0.25 -10.00 12.10
C ILE A 113 -0.65 -10.09 10.87
N PRO A 114 -1.43 -11.17 10.71
CA PRO A 114 -2.36 -11.31 9.60
C PRO A 114 -3.34 -10.14 9.49
N TYR A 115 -3.72 -9.80 8.26
CA TYR A 115 -4.68 -8.74 7.92
C TYR A 115 -4.27 -7.31 8.28
N VAL A 116 -3.09 -7.09 8.87
CA VAL A 116 -2.53 -5.75 9.05
C VAL A 116 -1.86 -5.31 7.76
N VAL A 117 -2.37 -4.21 7.19
CA VAL A 117 -2.00 -3.70 5.85
C VAL A 117 -1.81 -2.18 5.87
N SER A 118 -1.08 -1.67 6.86
CA SER A 118 -0.89 -0.25 7.08
C SER A 118 -0.15 0.43 5.90
N THR A 119 0.75 -0.31 5.23
CA THR A 119 1.47 0.14 4.04
C THR A 119 0.53 0.67 2.94
N LEU A 120 -0.68 0.12 2.76
CA LEU A 120 -1.67 0.64 1.81
C LEU A 120 -2.00 2.12 2.05
N ASN A 121 -2.04 2.49 3.33
CA ASN A 121 -2.39 3.83 3.81
C ASN A 121 -1.18 4.76 4.00
N ILE A 122 0.06 4.25 3.87
CA ILE A 122 1.29 5.04 4.04
C ILE A 122 1.91 5.34 2.69
N SER A 123 2.21 4.30 1.92
CA SER A 123 2.91 4.38 0.63
C SER A 123 2.14 3.75 -0.52
N GLY A 124 1.18 2.88 -0.22
CA GLY A 124 0.42 2.12 -1.21
C GLY A 124 -0.73 2.87 -1.88
N PRO A 125 -1.60 2.12 -2.58
CA PRO A 125 -2.61 2.69 -3.47
C PRO A 125 -3.64 3.56 -2.76
N ASP A 126 -3.99 3.29 -1.49
CA ASP A 126 -4.98 4.07 -0.76
C ASP A 126 -4.46 5.45 -0.38
N MET A 127 -3.17 5.57 -0.05
CA MET A 127 -2.53 6.87 0.10
C MET A 127 -2.49 7.63 -1.23
N ILE A 128 -2.04 6.98 -2.30
CA ILE A 128 -1.93 7.58 -3.64
C ILE A 128 -3.30 8.13 -4.08
N MET A 129 -4.35 7.31 -4.06
CA MET A 129 -5.70 7.71 -4.46
C MET A 129 -6.25 8.85 -3.60
N ARG A 130 -5.94 8.86 -2.30
CA ARG A 130 -6.36 9.94 -1.39
C ARG A 130 -5.68 11.27 -1.73
N GLN A 131 -4.39 11.26 -2.07
CA GLN A 131 -3.68 12.46 -2.47
C GLN A 131 -4.10 12.94 -3.87
N MET A 132 -4.33 12.02 -4.81
CA MET A 132 -4.95 12.35 -6.11
C MET A 132 -6.29 13.07 -5.91
N LYS A 133 -7.17 12.52 -5.08
CA LYS A 133 -8.48 13.13 -4.77
C LYS A 133 -8.33 14.53 -4.18
N LYS A 134 -7.39 14.73 -3.25
CA LYS A 134 -7.11 16.06 -2.65
C LYS A 134 -6.62 17.05 -3.70
N TYR A 135 -5.66 16.62 -4.52
CA TYR A 135 -5.10 17.42 -5.59
C TYR A 135 -6.17 17.85 -6.58
N TYR A 136 -6.97 16.91 -7.12
CA TYR A 136 -8.03 17.25 -8.08
C TYR A 136 -9.08 18.17 -7.47
N LYS A 137 -9.48 17.95 -6.20
CA LYS A 137 -10.34 18.90 -5.50
C LYS A 137 -9.74 20.30 -5.39
N SER A 138 -8.42 20.43 -5.23
CA SER A 138 -7.77 21.74 -5.17
C SER A 138 -7.74 22.48 -6.52
N LEU A 139 -8.00 21.80 -7.64
CA LEU A 139 -8.11 22.42 -8.96
C LEU A 139 -9.47 23.08 -9.24
N GLY A 140 -10.42 22.99 -8.29
CA GLY A 140 -11.77 23.52 -8.46
C GLY A 140 -12.49 22.86 -9.65
N ARG A 141 -13.14 23.68 -10.49
CA ARG A 141 -13.93 23.22 -11.66
C ARG A 141 -13.16 22.31 -12.61
N ILE A 142 -11.87 22.58 -12.83
CA ILE A 142 -11.03 21.77 -13.74
C ILE A 142 -10.88 20.34 -13.20
N GLY A 143 -10.85 20.18 -11.88
CA GLY A 143 -10.71 18.89 -11.24
C GLY A 143 -11.99 18.05 -11.19
N GLU A 144 -13.15 18.61 -11.51
CA GLU A 144 -14.45 17.91 -11.39
C GLU A 144 -14.52 16.69 -12.31
N VAL A 145 -13.91 16.73 -13.49
CA VAL A 145 -13.85 15.58 -14.41
C VAL A 145 -13.15 14.36 -13.76
N HIS A 146 -12.24 14.61 -12.81
CA HIS A 146 -11.51 13.57 -12.09
C HIS A 146 -12.25 13.06 -10.86
N ILE A 147 -13.40 13.63 -10.48
CA ILE A 147 -14.14 13.29 -9.27
C ILE A 147 -15.59 12.94 -9.62
N LYS A 148 -16.03 11.75 -9.21
CA LYS A 148 -17.42 11.30 -9.33
C LYS A 148 -17.92 10.79 -7.99
N ASP A 149 -19.04 11.30 -7.50
CA ASP A 149 -19.65 10.91 -6.22
C ASP A 149 -18.65 10.94 -5.04
N ASN A 150 -17.84 12.01 -4.98
CA ASN A 150 -16.76 12.18 -4.01
C ASN A 150 -15.69 11.05 -4.05
N LYS A 151 -15.57 10.30 -5.14
CA LYS A 151 -14.52 9.31 -5.41
C LYS A 151 -13.75 9.70 -6.68
N LEU A 152 -12.59 9.09 -6.92
CA LEU A 152 -11.90 9.25 -8.20
C LEU A 152 -12.78 8.67 -9.31
N SER A 153 -12.99 9.43 -10.38
CA SER A 153 -13.69 8.96 -11.57
C SER A 153 -12.81 8.02 -12.40
N ASP A 154 -13.43 7.26 -13.31
CA ASP A 154 -12.77 6.26 -14.15
C ASP A 154 -11.66 6.83 -15.05
N VAL A 155 -11.66 8.14 -15.34
CA VAL A 155 -10.62 8.79 -16.16
C VAL A 155 -9.23 8.75 -15.51
N ASN A 156 -9.18 8.54 -14.20
CA ASN A 156 -7.94 8.41 -13.41
C ASN A 156 -7.37 7.00 -13.43
N PHE A 157 -8.02 6.08 -14.15
CA PHE A 157 -7.70 4.67 -14.10
C PHE A 157 -7.38 4.10 -15.48
N LEU A 158 -6.48 3.13 -15.48
CA LEU A 158 -6.17 2.27 -16.63
C LEU A 158 -6.77 0.88 -16.40
N GLY A 159 -7.18 0.19 -17.47
CA GLY A 159 -7.78 -1.15 -17.36
C GLY A 159 -9.22 -1.13 -16.86
N VAL A 160 -9.97 -0.08 -17.15
CA VAL A 160 -11.37 0.04 -16.72
C VAL A 160 -12.25 -0.85 -17.59
N TYR A 161 -13.00 -1.77 -16.99
CA TYR A 161 -14.01 -2.56 -17.67
C TYR A 161 -15.40 -1.94 -17.53
N ALA A 162 -16.20 -2.04 -18.60
CA ALA A 162 -17.62 -1.74 -18.54
C ALA A 162 -18.31 -2.82 -17.70
N SER A 163 -19.11 -2.42 -16.72
CA SER A 163 -19.99 -3.37 -16.04
C SER A 163 -21.17 -3.71 -16.94
N SER A 164 -21.55 -4.98 -16.97
CA SER A 164 -22.72 -5.43 -17.73
C SER A 164 -24.02 -5.35 -16.92
N ASN A 165 -23.99 -4.88 -15.67
CA ASN A 165 -25.18 -4.63 -14.84
C ASN A 165 -24.94 -3.51 -13.81
N LYS A 166 -26.02 -2.93 -13.28
CA LYS A 166 -25.93 -1.87 -12.25
C LYS A 166 -25.28 -2.35 -10.94
N ASP A 167 -25.26 -3.65 -10.70
CA ASP A 167 -24.76 -4.28 -9.49
C ASP A 167 -23.28 -4.69 -9.54
N ASN A 168 -22.56 -4.39 -10.63
CA ASN A 168 -21.13 -4.75 -10.78
C ASN A 168 -20.83 -6.26 -10.63
N LYS A 169 -21.78 -7.15 -10.96
CA LYS A 169 -21.59 -8.61 -10.82
C LYS A 169 -20.76 -9.21 -11.96
N SER A 170 -20.70 -8.54 -13.11
CA SER A 170 -19.96 -9.00 -14.29
C SER A 170 -19.43 -7.84 -15.12
N PHE A 171 -18.30 -8.09 -15.80
CA PHE A 171 -17.53 -7.09 -16.54
C PHE A 171 -17.28 -7.57 -17.97
N ASN A 172 -17.31 -6.64 -18.93
CA ASN A 172 -17.02 -6.93 -20.33
C ASN A 172 -15.50 -6.85 -20.57
N TRP A 173 -14.82 -7.98 -20.41
CA TRP A 173 -13.37 -8.11 -20.61
C TRP A 173 -12.96 -7.98 -22.08
N LEU A 174 -13.87 -8.30 -23.01
CA LEU A 174 -13.61 -8.24 -24.46
C LEU A 174 -13.58 -6.79 -24.96
N ASN A 175 -14.38 -5.91 -24.35
CA ASN A 175 -14.51 -4.51 -24.73
C ASN A 175 -14.29 -3.60 -23.50
N PRO A 176 -13.03 -3.46 -23.03
CA PRO A 176 -12.72 -2.56 -21.93
C PRO A 176 -12.96 -1.10 -22.32
N VAL A 177 -13.32 -0.27 -21.34
CA VAL A 177 -13.42 1.19 -21.48
C VAL A 177 -12.03 1.82 -21.65
N SER A 178 -11.02 1.26 -20.98
CA SER A 178 -9.62 1.63 -21.20
C SER A 178 -8.72 0.40 -21.18
N VAL A 179 -7.77 0.34 -22.12
CA VAL A 179 -6.76 -0.73 -22.16
C VAL A 179 -5.74 -0.51 -21.05
N GLY A 180 -5.64 -1.47 -20.15
CA GLY A 180 -4.67 -1.48 -19.05
C GLY A 180 -3.62 -2.56 -19.23
N ILE A 181 -2.99 -2.93 -18.12
CA ILE A 181 -2.07 -4.08 -18.07
C ILE A 181 -2.82 -5.37 -17.73
N ASN A 182 -2.27 -6.50 -18.17
CA ASN A 182 -2.72 -7.79 -17.68
C ASN A 182 -2.03 -8.10 -16.33
N ASP A 183 -2.72 -7.79 -15.22
CA ASP A 183 -2.26 -8.07 -13.85
C ASP A 183 -2.72 -9.45 -13.34
N ILE A 184 -3.39 -10.26 -14.19
CA ILE A 184 -3.77 -11.63 -13.87
C ILE A 184 -2.83 -12.56 -14.63
N THR A 185 -1.69 -12.84 -14.00
CA THR A 185 -0.69 -13.80 -14.45
C THR A 185 -0.66 -14.99 -13.49
N PRO A 186 -0.02 -16.11 -13.84
CA PRO A 186 0.27 -17.18 -12.88
C PRO A 186 0.94 -16.67 -11.59
N ASP A 187 1.76 -15.61 -11.68
CA ASP A 187 2.42 -14.98 -10.53
C ASP A 187 1.51 -14.06 -9.68
N ASP A 188 0.24 -13.85 -10.11
CA ASP A 188 -0.79 -13.16 -9.30
C ASP A 188 -1.28 -14.02 -8.11
N GLU A 189 -0.61 -15.16 -7.85
CA GLU A 189 -0.60 -15.85 -6.56
C GLU A 189 -0.34 -14.88 -5.40
N SER A 190 0.38 -13.77 -5.63
CA SER A 190 0.58 -12.63 -4.72
C SER A 190 -0.70 -12.04 -4.10
N SER A 191 -1.88 -12.37 -4.62
CA SER A 191 -3.18 -12.03 -4.04
C SER A 191 -3.59 -12.85 -2.81
N TRP A 192 -2.72 -13.75 -2.34
CA TRP A 192 -2.95 -14.63 -1.18
C TRP A 192 -3.08 -13.90 0.15
N ALA A 193 -2.31 -12.82 0.38
CA ALA A 193 -2.05 -12.27 1.71
C ALA A 193 -3.29 -11.71 2.47
N VAL A 194 -4.40 -11.45 1.78
CA VAL A 194 -5.63 -10.88 2.37
C VAL A 194 -6.88 -11.66 1.96
N ARG A 195 -6.75 -12.74 1.19
CA ARG A 195 -7.87 -13.67 1.00
C ARG A 195 -8.11 -14.39 2.32
N ASN A 196 -9.36 -14.79 2.52
CA ASN A 196 -9.90 -15.44 3.71
C ASN A 196 -9.22 -16.80 3.93
N ASN A 197 -7.93 -16.77 4.22
CA ASN A 197 -7.11 -17.92 4.49
C ASN A 197 -7.33 -18.23 5.95
N ASP A 198 -7.56 -19.50 6.23
CA ASP A 198 -7.55 -19.98 7.60
C ASP A 198 -6.15 -19.72 8.16
N ILE A 199 -6.01 -18.66 8.94
CA ILE A 199 -4.74 -18.27 9.57
C ILE A 199 -4.22 -19.43 10.41
N ASN A 200 -5.13 -20.20 11.04
CA ASN A 200 -4.72 -21.35 11.81
C ASN A 200 -4.15 -22.44 10.92
N LYS A 201 -4.65 -22.57 9.70
CA LYS A 201 -4.06 -23.44 8.68
C LYS A 201 -2.64 -23.01 8.28
N ILE A 202 -2.42 -21.71 8.08
CA ILE A 202 -1.10 -21.20 7.66
C ILE A 202 -0.08 -21.29 8.80
N LEU A 203 -0.48 -20.95 10.03
CA LEU A 203 0.42 -20.80 11.18
C LEU A 203 0.54 -22.07 12.05
N PHE A 204 -0.52 -22.89 12.10
CA PHE A 204 -0.66 -23.94 13.13
C PHE A 204 -1.03 -25.33 12.59
N GLU A 205 -1.41 -25.53 11.32
CA GLU A 205 -1.31 -26.87 10.74
C GLU A 205 0.17 -27.26 10.77
N LYS A 206 0.47 -28.43 11.35
CA LYS A 206 1.84 -28.93 11.49
C LYS A 206 2.56 -28.82 10.16
N ILE A 207 3.47 -27.85 10.06
CA ILE A 207 4.52 -27.93 9.07
C ILE A 207 5.36 -29.13 9.50
N ASN A 208 5.28 -30.24 8.76
CA ASN A 208 6.20 -31.38 8.90
C ASN A 208 7.59 -30.97 8.39
N CYS A 209 8.10 -29.85 8.87
CA CYS A 209 9.49 -29.47 8.71
C CYS A 209 10.20 -29.79 10.03
N HIS A 210 11.47 -30.17 9.91
CA HIS A 210 12.33 -30.39 11.06
C HIS A 210 12.46 -29.07 11.82
N VAL A 211 11.67 -28.89 12.89
CA VAL A 211 11.89 -27.81 13.85
C VAL A 211 13.09 -28.24 14.68
N PRO A 212 14.26 -27.60 14.56
CA PRO A 212 15.40 -27.97 15.39
C PRO A 212 15.00 -27.80 16.86
N GLU A 213 15.09 -28.88 17.65
CA GLU A 213 14.69 -28.95 19.07
C GLU A 213 15.43 -27.94 19.95
N LYS A 214 16.51 -27.35 19.43
CA LYS A 214 17.17 -26.18 20.00
C LYS A 214 16.98 -25.03 19.03
N LEU A 215 16.12 -24.08 19.40
CA LEU A 215 16.27 -22.71 18.91
C LEU A 215 17.74 -22.34 19.13
N PRO A 216 18.50 -21.96 18.08
CA PRO A 216 19.87 -21.52 18.29
C PRO A 216 19.80 -20.39 19.31
N THR A 217 20.56 -20.53 20.40
CA THR A 217 20.85 -19.43 21.33
C THR A 217 21.18 -18.23 20.47
N SER A 218 20.57 -17.07 20.72
CA SER A 218 20.74 -15.86 19.91
C SER A 218 22.22 -15.57 19.71
N LEU A 219 22.78 -16.09 18.62
CA LEU A 219 24.12 -15.81 18.16
C LEU A 219 23.97 -14.48 17.46
N TYR A 220 24.38 -13.43 18.16
CA TYR A 220 24.68 -12.16 17.52
C TYR A 220 25.82 -12.44 16.54
N TYR A 221 25.46 -12.67 15.27
CA TYR A 221 26.44 -12.64 14.20
C TYR A 221 26.77 -11.17 13.98
N GLU A 222 28.00 -10.79 14.30
CA GLU A 222 28.54 -9.51 13.88
C GLU A 222 28.55 -9.52 12.35
N ILE A 223 27.67 -8.72 11.74
CA ILE A 223 27.60 -8.62 10.29
C ILE A 223 28.91 -7.98 9.85
N ASP A 224 29.73 -8.72 9.11
CA ASP A 224 30.89 -8.15 8.46
C ASP A 224 30.41 -7.13 7.41
N SER A 225 30.49 -5.85 7.80
CA SER A 225 30.14 -4.72 6.94
C SER A 225 30.76 -4.81 5.55
N ARG A 226 31.99 -5.35 5.40
CA ARG A 226 32.65 -5.45 4.10
C ARG A 226 31.95 -6.45 3.17
N SER A 227 31.53 -7.58 3.73
CA SER A 227 30.76 -8.59 3.01
C SER A 227 29.34 -8.09 2.70
N PHE A 228 28.70 -7.38 3.64
CA PHE A 228 27.36 -6.84 3.46
C PHE A 228 27.28 -5.78 2.34
N PHE A 229 28.29 -4.92 2.23
CA PHE A 229 28.35 -3.88 1.19
C PHE A 229 29.05 -4.34 -0.10
N GLN A 230 29.40 -5.63 -0.21
CA GLN A 230 30.06 -6.15 -1.40
C GLN A 230 29.10 -6.06 -2.60
N GLY A 231 29.41 -5.16 -3.54
CA GLY A 231 28.59 -4.87 -4.72
C GLY A 231 27.82 -3.55 -4.68
N TRP A 232 27.87 -2.82 -3.56
CA TRP A 232 27.30 -1.49 -3.45
C TRP A 232 28.34 -0.45 -3.90
N ASP A 233 27.92 0.53 -4.70
CA ASP A 233 28.81 1.63 -5.10
C ASP A 233 29.27 2.40 -3.86
N ASN A 234 30.53 2.83 -3.82
CA ASN A 234 31.17 3.48 -2.67
C ASN A 234 30.46 4.77 -2.23
N LYS A 235 29.69 5.39 -3.13
CA LYS A 235 28.84 6.55 -2.82
C LYS A 235 27.64 6.19 -1.93
N SER A 236 27.20 4.94 -1.96
CA SER A 236 26.05 4.42 -1.22
C SER A 236 26.39 4.02 0.22
N ILE A 237 27.68 3.91 0.56
CA ILE A 237 28.19 3.40 1.84
C ILE A 237 28.44 4.54 2.87
N LYS A 238 28.37 5.81 2.44
CA LYS A 238 28.56 6.96 3.34
C LYS A 238 27.22 7.45 3.90
N HIS A 239 26.75 6.82 4.99
CA HIS A 239 25.89 7.45 6.01
C HIS A 239 26.01 6.72 7.34
#